data_AF-A0A7W1CWJ3-F1
#
_entry.id   AF-A0A7W1CWJ3-F1
#
_cell.length_a   1.000
_cell.length_b   1.000
_cell.length_c   1.000
_cell.angle_alpha   90.00
_cell.angle_beta   90.00
_cell.angle_gamma   90.00
#
_symmetry.space_group_name_H-M   'P 1'
#
loop_
_entity.id
_entity.type
_entity.pdbx_description
1 polymer ?
#
loop_
_entity_poly.entity_id
_entity_poly.type
_entity_poly.pdbx_seq_one_letter_code
_entity_poly.pdbx_strand_id
1 'polypeptide(L)' 'QEKLADVSGLHRTYIGAIERGERNVSLRNIVRLAQALDTTPTSLLEGIE' A
#
# COMPACT_ATOMS: atom_id res chain seq x y z
N GLN A 1 -6.46 2.70 9.57
CA GLN A 1 -5.11 2.30 9.12
C GLN A 1 -4.41 1.31 10.05
N GLU A 2 -4.76 1.16 11.34
CA GLU A 2 -4.10 0.20 12.24
C GLU A 2 -4.18 -1.26 11.75
N LYS A 3 -5.36 -1.71 11.30
CA LYS A 3 -5.52 -3.05 10.73
C LYS A 3 -4.64 -3.29 9.49
N LEU A 4 -4.63 -2.35 8.55
CA LEU A 4 -3.80 -2.47 7.33
C LEU A 4 -2.30 -2.40 7.66
N ALA A 5 -1.92 -1.58 8.63
CA ALA A 5 -0.54 -1.51 9.12
C ALA A 5 -0.08 -2.86 9.68
N ASP A 6 -0.93 -3.50 10.48
CA ASP A 6 -0.68 -4.81 11.06
C ASP A 6 -0.53 -5.89 9.97
N VAL A 7 -1.53 -6.03 9.09
CA VAL A 7 -1.53 -7.10 8.07
C VAL A 7 -0.51 -6.88 6.95
N SER A 8 -0.18 -5.63 6.59
CA SER A 8 0.87 -5.34 5.59
C SER A 8 2.27 -5.32 6.20
N GLY A 9 2.39 -5.23 7.53
CA GLY A 9 3.62 -4.98 8.28
C GLY A 9 4.26 -3.62 7.97
N LEU A 10 3.48 -2.65 7.51
CA LEU A 10 3.92 -1.27 7.25
C LEU A 10 3.48 -0.38 8.41
N HIS A 11 4.31 0.59 8.77
CA HIS A 11 3.93 1.51 9.84
C HIS A 11 2.72 2.36 9.40
N ARG A 12 1.73 2.54 10.29
CA ARG A 12 0.50 3.30 9.97
C ARG A 12 0.78 4.69 9.40
N THR A 13 1.81 5.38 9.89
CA THR A 13 2.18 6.71 9.39
C THR A 13 2.73 6.68 7.97
N TYR A 14 3.43 5.59 7.59
CA TYR A 14 3.91 5.39 6.22
C TYR A 14 2.75 5.12 5.25
N ILE A 15 1.77 4.31 5.66
CA ILE A 15 0.55 4.09 4.87
C ILE A 15 -0.18 5.42 4.63
N GLY A 16 -0.42 6.21 5.69
CA GLY A 16 -1.07 7.50 5.53
C GLY A 16 -0.30 8.48 4.64
N ALA A 17 1.03 8.45 4.67
CA ALA A 17 1.85 9.27 3.78
C ALA A 17 1.74 8.83 2.31
N ILE A 18 1.59 7.52 2.02
CA ILE A 18 1.34 7.02 0.67
C ILE A 18 -0.04 7.45 0.18
N GLU A 19 -1.09 7.28 0.98
CA GLU A 19 -2.48 7.64 0.62
C GLU A 19 -2.63 9.14 0.30
N ARG A 20 -1.84 10.00 0.95
CA ARG A 20 -1.81 11.45 0.67
C ARG A 20 -0.84 11.86 -0.45
N GLY A 21 -0.11 10.91 -1.05
CA GLY A 21 0.89 11.20 -2.09
C GLY A 21 2.17 11.89 -1.57
N GLU A 22 2.40 11.91 -0.26
CA GLU A 22 3.57 12.54 0.37
C GLU A 22 4.84 11.67 0.27
N ARG A 23 4.66 10.36 0.02
CA ARG A 23 5.75 9.39 -0.09
C ARG A 23 5.56 8.49 -1.30
N ASN A 24 6.62 8.35 -2.09
CA ASN A 24 6.70 7.32 -3.13
C ASN A 24 6.79 5.94 -2.49
N VAL A 25 5.88 5.05 -2.88
CA VAL A 25 5.84 3.66 -2.44
C VAL A 25 6.80 2.83 -3.31
N SER A 26 7.56 1.93 -2.68
CA SER A 26 8.40 0.99 -3.42
C SER A 26 7.56 -0.15 -4.00
N LEU A 27 8.01 -0.78 -5.09
CA LEU A 27 7.32 -1.94 -5.67
C LEU A 27 7.09 -3.07 -4.65
N ARG A 28 8.06 -3.32 -3.77
CA ARG A 28 7.93 -4.30 -2.68
C ARG A 28 6.77 -3.97 -1.75
N ASN A 29 6.56 -2.70 -1.43
CA ASN A 29 5.48 -2.27 -0.56
C ASN A 29 4.12 -2.28 -1.27
N ILE A 30 4.07 -2.02 -2.59
CA ILE A 30 2.86 -2.24 -3.40
C ILE A 30 2.42 -3.70 -3.31
N VAL A 31 3.36 -4.65 -3.46
CA VAL A 31 3.07 -6.09 -3.36
C VAL A 31 2.54 -6.46 -1.97
N ARG A 32 3.15 -5.93 -0.91
CA ARG A 32 2.69 -6.18 0.47
C ARG A 32 1.29 -5.60 0.74
N LEU A 33 1.02 -4.41 0.22
CA LEU A 33 -0.30 -3.77 0.34
C LEU A 33 -1.35 -4.57 -0.42
N ALA A 34 -1.04 -5.05 -1.62
CA ALA A 34 -1.96 -5.89 -2.40
C ALA A 34 -2.30 -7.18 -1.66
N GLN A 35 -1.30 -7.88 -1.11
CA GLN A 35 -1.50 -9.08 -0.29
C GLN A 35 -2.36 -8.79 0.95
N ALA A 36 -2.08 -7.68 1.64
CA ALA A 36 -2.81 -7.28 2.85
C ALA A 36 -4.27 -6.87 2.57
N LEU A 37 -4.57 -6.43 1.35
CA LEU A 37 -5.90 -6.06 0.87
C LEU A 37 -6.62 -7.20 0.14
N ASP A 38 -6.03 -8.40 0.11
CA ASP A 38 -6.56 -9.57 -0.63
C ASP A 38 -6.83 -9.26 -2.11
N THR A 39 -5.88 -8.59 -2.76
CA THR A 39 -5.94 -8.22 -4.18
C THR A 39 -4.59 -8.40 -4.88
N THR A 40 -4.54 -8.07 -6.17
CA THR A 40 -3.32 -8.13 -6.98
C THR A 40 -2.62 -6.77 -7.05
N PRO A 41 -1.28 -6.73 -7.18
CA PRO A 41 -0.56 -5.48 -7.41
C PRO A 41 -1.04 -4.74 -8.66
N THR A 42 -1.45 -5.47 -9.69
CA THR A 42 -2.03 -4.91 -10.92
C THR A 42 -3.33 -4.16 -10.67
N SER A 43 -4.20 -4.66 -9.78
CA SER A 43 -5.44 -3.96 -9.39
C SER A 43 -5.16 -2.64 -8.67
N LEU A 44 -4.06 -2.54 -7.90
CA LEU A 44 -3.66 -1.29 -7.25
C LEU A 44 -3.09 -0.25 -8.22
N LEU A 45 -2.70 -0.66 -9.43
CA LEU A 45 -2.06 0.17 -10.43
C LEU A 45 -2.96 0.42 -11.66
N GLU A 46 -4.21 -0.01 -11.60
CA GLU A 46 -5.18 0.19 -12.67
C GLU A 46 -5.47 1.68 -12.86
N GLY A 47 -5.51 2.13 -14.12
CA GLY A 47 -5.80 3.54 -14.46
C GLY A 47 -4.64 4.52 -14.29
N ILE A 48 -3.42 4.03 -14.05
CA ILE A 48 -2.21 4.87 -14.12
C ILE A 48 -1.87 5.15 -15.60
N GLU A 49 -1.77 6.43 -15.97
CA GLU A 49 -1.30 6.92 -17.29
C GLU A 49 0.19 7.29 -17.27
#